data_AF-A0A7S0GS74-F1
#
_entry.id   AF-A0A7S0GS74-F1
#
_cell.length_a   1.000
_cell.length_b   1.000
_cell.length_c   1.000
_cell.angle_alpha   90.00
_cell.angle_beta   90.00
_cell.angle_gamma   90.00
#
_symmetry.space_group_name_H-M   'P 1'
#
loop_
_entity.id
_entity.type
_entity.pdbx_description
1 polymer ?
#
loop_
_entity_poly.entity_id
_entity_poly.type
_entity_poly.pdbx_seq_one_letter_code
_entity_poly.pdbx_strand_id
1 'polypeptide(L)'
;VSPICPHTAERMYEILENSTKLSTESKSRRSTLAMDGRWPVVGTLNSSLAEGFGFLRRCVTGLRDQLNRLKNNKQTNVNDLQPFAQIHIVSRPSLVRVRVIEMLVRMKSENGRIPDNCLQRVRGHFSNDAIFKGKLNEIMQVAAHVKDRFNEGDSSALQLGLGYNQRSVLEHNREYLQ
;
A
#
# COMPACT_ATOMS: atom_id res chain seq x y z
N VAL A 1 -14.29 21.14 -2.34
CA VAL A 1 -13.78 22.27 -3.16
C VAL A 1 -14.68 23.50 -3.06
N SER A 2 -16.01 23.35 -3.10
CA SER A 2 -16.97 24.47 -2.95
C SER A 2 -16.64 25.52 -1.87
N PRO A 3 -16.33 25.16 -0.60
CA PRO A 3 -16.01 26.15 0.42
C PRO A 3 -14.66 26.88 0.24
N ILE A 4 -13.79 26.39 -0.65
CA ILE A 4 -12.46 26.97 -0.90
C ILE A 4 -12.47 27.78 -2.21
N CYS A 5 -13.02 27.21 -3.27
CA CYS A 5 -13.09 27.83 -4.61
C CYS A 5 -14.55 27.80 -5.12
N PRO A 6 -15.42 28.68 -4.61
CA PRO A 6 -16.85 28.62 -4.89
C PRO A 6 -17.19 28.83 -6.37
N HIS A 7 -16.58 29.82 -7.02
CA HIS A 7 -16.83 30.11 -8.44
C HIS A 7 -16.43 28.96 -9.36
N THR A 8 -15.29 28.31 -9.07
CA THR A 8 -14.82 27.14 -9.83
C THR A 8 -15.75 25.95 -9.61
N ALA A 9 -16.20 25.73 -8.37
CA ALA A 9 -17.13 24.66 -8.06
C ALA A 9 -18.48 24.86 -8.76
N GLU A 10 -18.99 26.09 -8.81
CA GLU A 10 -20.21 26.44 -9.53
C GLU A 10 -20.07 26.16 -11.03
N ARG A 11 -18.97 26.61 -11.64
CA ARG A 11 -18.70 26.34 -13.05
C ARG A 11 -18.58 24.85 -13.36
N MET A 12 -17.95 24.07 -12.49
CA MET A 12 -17.87 22.61 -12.62
C MET A 12 -19.25 21.96 -12.51
N TYR A 13 -20.09 22.45 -11.61
CA TYR A 13 -21.45 21.96 -11.41
C TYR A 13 -22.33 22.20 -12.64
N GLU A 14 -22.27 23.41 -13.23
CA GLU A 14 -22.94 23.73 -14.50
C GLU A 14 -22.51 22.80 -15.64
N ILE A 15 -21.21 22.54 -15.78
CA ILE A 15 -20.67 21.66 -16.84
C ILE A 15 -21.22 20.24 -16.68
N LEU A 16 -21.25 19.71 -15.45
CA LEU A 16 -21.76 18.38 -15.16
C LEU A 16 -23.27 18.27 -15.37
N GLU A 17 -24.02 19.32 -15.03
CA GLU A 17 -25.46 19.35 -15.25
C GLU A 17 -25.81 19.39 -16.75
N ASN A 18 -25.03 20.14 -17.54
CA ASN A 18 -25.22 20.23 -18.98
C ASN A 18 -24.81 18.95 -19.72
N SER A 19 -23.80 18.21 -19.25
CA SER A 19 -23.43 16.92 -19.83
C SER A 19 -24.44 15.80 -19.51
N THR A 20 -25.11 15.85 -18.36
CA THR A 20 -26.16 14.87 -18.01
C THR A 20 -27.54 15.16 -18.64
N LYS A 21 -27.82 16.41 -19.06
CA LYS A 21 -29.06 16.78 -19.77
C LYS A 21 -29.19 16.16 -21.18
N LEU A 22 -28.13 15.55 -21.74
CA LEU A 22 -28.18 14.76 -22.99
C LEU A 22 -28.64 13.30 -22.80
N SER A 23 -28.73 12.80 -21.56
CA SER A 23 -29.19 11.44 -21.26
C SER A 23 -30.39 11.47 -20.30
N THR A 24 -31.58 11.43 -20.90
CA THR A 24 -32.88 11.07 -20.32
C THR A 24 -33.51 11.88 -19.18
N GLU A 25 -34.82 12.03 -19.32
CA GLU A 25 -35.80 12.80 -18.53
C GLU A 25 -35.94 12.31 -17.09
N SER A 26 -35.10 12.79 -16.18
CA SER A 26 -35.36 12.67 -14.73
C SER A 26 -34.93 13.95 -14.00
N LYS A 27 -35.56 15.06 -14.40
CA LYS A 27 -35.52 16.33 -13.65
C LYS A 27 -36.54 16.29 -12.52
N SER A 28 -36.16 15.74 -11.37
CA SER A 28 -36.81 16.12 -10.12
C SER A 28 -35.83 15.92 -8.98
N ARG A 29 -35.41 17.04 -8.37
CA ARG A 29 -34.57 17.16 -7.15
C ARG A 29 -33.04 17.17 -7.30
N ARG A 30 -32.47 17.85 -8.31
CA ARG A 30 -31.05 18.30 -8.22
C ARG A 30 -31.03 19.79 -7.89
N SER A 31 -30.13 20.21 -6.99
CA SER A 31 -29.98 21.63 -6.67
C SER A 31 -29.54 22.41 -7.91
N THR A 32 -29.99 23.64 -8.06
CA THR A 32 -29.68 24.49 -9.23
C THR A 32 -28.29 25.12 -9.14
N LEU A 33 -27.73 25.22 -7.94
CA LEU A 33 -26.40 25.75 -7.69
C LEU A 33 -25.57 24.75 -6.88
N ALA A 34 -24.24 24.81 -7.03
CA ALA A 34 -23.31 24.04 -6.23
C ALA A 34 -23.37 24.45 -4.75
N MET A 35 -23.73 25.70 -4.48
CA MET A 35 -23.89 26.26 -3.13
C MET A 35 -25.08 25.71 -2.35
N ASP A 36 -26.15 25.35 -3.06
CA ASP A 36 -27.35 24.73 -2.47
C ASP A 36 -27.18 23.21 -2.29
N GLY A 37 -26.03 22.68 -2.73
CA GLY A 37 -25.68 21.28 -2.61
C GLY A 37 -25.47 20.88 -1.15
N ARG A 38 -26.00 19.70 -0.78
CA ARG A 38 -25.70 19.09 0.52
C ARG A 38 -24.29 18.51 0.53
N TRP A 39 -23.71 18.40 1.73
CA TRP A 39 -22.46 17.66 1.90
C TRP A 39 -22.59 16.23 1.37
N PRO A 40 -21.63 15.72 0.59
CA PRO A 40 -21.72 14.39 0.00
C PRO A 40 -21.77 13.31 1.08
N VAL A 41 -22.63 12.31 0.87
CA VAL A 41 -22.70 11.14 1.74
C VAL A 41 -21.52 10.23 1.42
N VAL A 42 -20.74 9.86 2.43
CA VAL A 42 -19.62 8.93 2.30
C VAL A 42 -20.18 7.51 2.22
N GLY A 43 -19.85 6.78 1.14
CA GLY A 43 -20.22 5.38 0.98
C GLY A 43 -19.37 4.42 1.83
N THR A 44 -19.62 3.12 1.69
CA THR A 44 -18.81 2.09 2.38
C THR A 44 -17.40 2.04 1.80
N LEU A 45 -16.39 2.14 2.67
CA LEU A 45 -14.99 2.01 2.27
C LEU A 45 -14.62 0.52 2.15
N ASN A 46 -14.12 0.11 0.98
CA ASN A 46 -13.51 -1.20 0.81
C ASN A 46 -12.02 -1.14 1.19
N SER A 47 -11.71 -1.51 2.42
CA SER A 47 -10.33 -1.49 2.94
C SER A 47 -9.38 -2.39 2.15
N SER A 48 -9.85 -3.57 1.70
CA SER A 48 -9.05 -4.50 0.88
C SER A 48 -8.62 -3.87 -0.44
N LEU A 49 -9.53 -3.17 -1.11
CA LEU A 49 -9.25 -2.46 -2.35
C LEU A 49 -8.24 -1.33 -2.12
N ALA A 50 -8.42 -0.53 -1.06
CA ALA A 50 -7.52 0.56 -0.72
C ALA A 50 -6.10 0.07 -0.41
N GLU A 51 -5.97 -1.02 0.36
CA GLU A 51 -4.68 -1.67 0.64
C GLU A 51 -4.05 -2.24 -0.64
N GLY A 52 -4.84 -2.85 -1.52
CA GLY A 52 -4.42 -3.35 -2.82
C GLY A 52 -3.83 -2.25 -3.72
N PHE A 53 -4.49 -1.09 -3.80
CA PHE A 53 -3.95 0.07 -4.53
C PHE A 53 -2.68 0.63 -3.88
N GLY A 54 -2.63 0.68 -2.55
CA GLY A 54 -1.41 1.05 -1.83
C GLY A 54 -0.24 0.11 -2.15
N PHE A 55 -0.50 -1.19 -2.27
CA PHE A 55 0.47 -2.18 -2.72
C PHE A 55 0.93 -1.96 -4.16
N LEU A 56 0.00 -1.80 -5.10
CA LEU A 56 0.33 -1.53 -6.51
C LEU A 56 1.22 -0.29 -6.64
N ARG A 57 0.88 0.79 -5.95
CA ARG A 57 1.70 2.02 -5.93
C ARG A 57 3.13 1.74 -5.47
N ARG A 58 3.31 0.99 -4.37
CA ARG A 58 4.65 0.61 -3.87
C ARG A 58 5.42 -0.23 -4.88
N CYS A 59 4.76 -1.19 -5.54
CA CYS A 59 5.39 -2.00 -6.60
C CYS A 59 5.86 -1.13 -7.77
N VAL A 60 5.01 -0.22 -8.26
CA VAL A 60 5.34 0.69 -9.36
C VAL A 60 6.53 1.59 -9.00
N THR A 61 6.50 2.19 -7.81
CA THR A 61 7.62 3.03 -7.34
C THR A 61 8.91 2.21 -7.23
N GLY A 62 8.86 1.01 -6.63
CA GLY A 62 10.03 0.14 -6.51
C GLY A 62 10.61 -0.30 -7.87
N LEU A 63 9.76 -0.64 -8.84
CA LEU A 63 10.18 -0.98 -10.20
C LEU A 63 10.83 0.23 -10.90
N ARG A 64 10.24 1.42 -10.77
CA ARG A 64 10.82 2.66 -11.31
C ARG A 64 12.17 2.98 -10.68
N ASP A 65 12.30 2.81 -9.37
CA ASP A 65 13.57 3.05 -8.66
C ASP A 65 14.66 2.06 -9.12
N GLN A 66 14.32 0.79 -9.31
CA GLN A 66 15.25 -0.21 -9.85
C GLN A 66 15.66 0.12 -11.29
N LEU A 67 14.69 0.50 -12.14
CA LEU A 67 14.96 0.93 -13.51
C LEU A 67 15.91 2.15 -13.55
N ASN A 68 15.67 3.14 -12.69
CA ASN A 68 16.51 4.33 -12.61
C ASN A 68 17.93 4.00 -12.14
N ARG A 69 18.09 3.08 -11.18
CA ARG A 69 19.41 2.59 -10.75
C ARG A 69 20.17 1.90 -11.89
N LEU A 70 19.49 1.06 -12.68
CA LEU A 70 20.09 0.40 -13.84
C LEU A 70 20.51 1.40 -14.92
N LYS A 71 19.67 2.40 -15.23
CA LYS A 71 19.99 3.48 -16.17
C LYS A 71 21.22 4.28 -15.74
N ASN A 72 21.29 4.63 -14.45
CA ASN A 72 22.39 5.44 -13.92
C ASN A 72 23.72 4.68 -13.85
N ASN A 73 23.67 3.35 -13.69
CA ASN A 73 24.87 2.52 -13.54
C ASN A 73 25.58 2.18 -14.86
N LYS A 74 25.10 2.64 -16.04
CA LYS A 74 25.73 2.49 -17.38
C LYS A 74 26.27 1.08 -17.72
N GLN A 75 25.78 0.02 -17.06
CA GLN A 75 26.52 -1.24 -17.03
C GLN A 75 26.13 -2.27 -18.09
N THR A 76 25.24 -1.96 -19.03
CA THR A 76 24.96 -2.89 -20.13
C THR A 76 24.71 -2.16 -21.43
N ASN A 77 25.31 -2.65 -22.51
CA ASN A 77 24.96 -2.36 -23.90
C ASN A 77 23.49 -2.76 -24.11
N VAL A 78 22.54 -1.85 -23.89
CA VAL A 78 21.08 -2.10 -24.00
C VAL A 78 20.59 -1.95 -25.44
N ASN A 79 21.26 -2.58 -26.41
CA ASN A 79 20.81 -2.54 -27.80
C ASN A 79 20.22 -3.86 -28.33
N ASP A 80 20.38 -5.00 -27.65
CA ASP A 80 19.98 -6.30 -28.25
C ASP A 80 18.98 -7.16 -27.46
N LEU A 81 18.46 -6.70 -26.31
CA LEU A 81 17.45 -7.46 -25.56
C LEU A 81 16.32 -6.54 -25.12
N GLN A 82 15.08 -6.88 -25.51
CA GLN A 82 13.89 -6.26 -24.93
C GLN A 82 13.98 -6.36 -23.41
N PRO A 83 13.82 -5.25 -22.66
CA PRO A 83 13.89 -5.29 -21.21
C PRO A 83 12.73 -6.14 -20.68
N PHE A 84 13.06 -7.33 -20.18
CA PHE A 84 12.11 -8.24 -19.55
C PHE A 84 12.22 -8.13 -18.04
N ALA A 85 11.07 -7.99 -17.36
CA ALA A 85 10.99 -7.96 -15.91
C ALA A 85 10.11 -9.12 -15.40
N GLN A 86 10.60 -9.84 -14.39
CA GLN A 86 9.86 -10.90 -13.72
C GLN A 86 9.56 -10.50 -12.28
N ILE A 87 8.27 -10.50 -11.93
CA ILE A 87 7.81 -10.19 -10.57
C ILE A 87 7.49 -11.51 -9.86
N HIS A 88 8.20 -11.78 -8.77
CA HIS A 88 7.96 -12.95 -7.93
C HIS A 88 7.09 -12.58 -6.73
N ILE A 89 6.02 -13.34 -6.51
CA ILE A 89 5.11 -13.17 -5.38
C ILE A 89 5.31 -14.35 -4.44
N VAL A 90 5.55 -14.06 -3.17
CA VAL A 90 5.75 -15.08 -2.14
C VAL A 90 4.40 -15.44 -1.53
N SER A 91 3.91 -16.64 -1.84
CA SER A 91 2.59 -17.11 -1.36
C SER A 91 2.54 -17.44 0.13
N ARG A 92 3.70 -17.74 0.75
CA ARG A 92 3.79 -18.06 2.18
C ARG A 92 4.96 -17.31 2.83
N PRO A 93 4.74 -16.56 3.92
CA PRO A 93 5.84 -15.87 4.61
C PRO A 93 6.87 -16.88 5.13
N SER A 94 8.14 -16.46 5.17
CA SER A 94 9.19 -17.28 5.75
C SER A 94 8.94 -17.52 7.24
N LEU A 95 9.43 -18.65 7.77
CA LEU A 95 9.32 -18.97 9.19
C LEU A 95 9.89 -17.85 10.09
N VAL A 96 11.00 -17.24 9.66
CA VAL A 96 11.61 -16.07 10.31
C VAL A 96 10.60 -14.92 10.44
N ARG A 97 9.94 -14.55 9.33
CA ARG A 97 8.97 -13.46 9.31
C ARG A 97 7.78 -13.75 10.21
N VAL A 98 7.25 -14.97 10.16
CA VAL A 98 6.13 -15.40 11.02
C VAL A 98 6.50 -15.24 12.49
N ARG A 99 7.64 -15.80 12.93
CA ARG A 99 8.06 -15.74 14.33
C ARG A 99 8.35 -14.33 14.82
N VAL A 100 8.95 -13.49 13.98
CA VAL A 100 9.20 -12.08 14.32
C VAL A 100 7.89 -11.33 14.50
N ILE A 101 6.92 -11.51 13.59
CA ILE A 101 5.60 -10.86 13.69
C ILE A 101 4.86 -11.33 14.95
N GLU A 102 4.81 -12.65 15.20
CA GLU A 102 4.20 -13.22 16.42
C GLU A 102 4.78 -12.59 17.69
N MET A 103 6.11 -12.45 17.73
CA MET A 103 6.81 -11.85 18.87
C MET A 103 6.46 -10.36 19.03
N LEU A 104 6.41 -9.59 17.95
CA LEU A 104 6.04 -8.17 17.99
C LEU A 104 4.57 -7.97 18.38
N VAL A 105 3.67 -8.82 17.89
CA VAL A 105 2.26 -8.84 18.30
C VAL A 105 2.15 -9.12 19.79
N ARG A 106 2.85 -10.14 20.30
CA ARG A 106 2.86 -10.46 21.74
C ARG A 106 3.34 -9.27 22.58
N MET A 107 4.45 -8.62 22.17
CA MET A 107 4.96 -7.44 22.87
C MET A 107 3.99 -6.27 22.87
N LYS A 108 3.27 -6.04 21.77
CA LYS A 108 2.24 -5.01 21.68
C LYS A 108 1.07 -5.33 22.61
N SER A 109 0.62 -6.59 22.65
CA SER A 109 -0.45 -7.02 23.55
C SER A 109 -0.08 -6.85 25.03
N GLU A 110 1.18 -7.13 25.40
CA GLU A 110 1.67 -6.98 26.78
C GLU A 110 1.83 -5.51 27.20
N ASN A 111 2.33 -4.64 26.32
CA ASN A 111 2.72 -3.26 26.68
C ASN A 111 1.78 -2.19 26.13
N GLY A 112 0.71 -2.56 25.41
CA GLY A 112 -0.15 -1.66 24.64
C GLY A 112 0.50 -1.04 23.39
N ARG A 113 1.84 -1.06 23.31
CA ARG A 113 2.67 -0.52 22.21
C ARG A 113 3.89 -1.41 21.96
N ILE A 114 4.50 -1.26 20.79
CA ILE A 114 5.81 -1.90 20.54
C ILE A 114 6.86 -1.11 21.34
N PRO A 115 7.61 -1.73 22.26
CA PRO A 115 8.58 -1.03 23.09
C PRO A 115 9.83 -0.63 22.29
N ASP A 116 10.51 0.44 22.69
CA ASP A 116 11.68 0.95 21.96
C ASP A 116 12.85 -0.03 21.91
N ASN A 117 13.01 -0.82 22.98
CA ASN A 117 13.99 -1.90 23.09
C ASN A 117 13.58 -3.20 22.39
N CYS A 118 12.53 -3.18 21.54
CA CYS A 118 12.02 -4.38 20.87
C CYS A 118 13.12 -5.14 20.11
N LEU A 119 14.03 -4.44 19.43
CA LEU A 119 15.11 -5.05 18.66
C LEU A 119 16.11 -5.81 19.56
N GLN A 120 16.42 -5.29 20.74
CA GLN A 120 17.27 -5.99 21.71
C GLN A 120 16.58 -7.24 22.25
N ARG A 121 15.27 -7.15 22.52
CA ARG A 121 14.47 -8.30 22.99
C ARG A 121 14.37 -9.39 21.91
N VAL A 122 14.11 -9.01 20.66
CA VAL A 122 14.12 -9.92 19.50
C VAL A 122 15.48 -10.60 19.39
N ARG A 123 16.57 -9.83 19.44
CA ARG A 123 17.92 -10.39 19.39
C ARG A 123 18.15 -11.41 20.51
N GLY A 124 17.83 -11.08 21.76
CA GLY A 124 18.02 -11.97 22.90
C GLY A 124 17.23 -13.27 22.81
N HIS A 125 15.99 -13.20 22.31
CA HIS A 125 15.12 -14.37 22.16
C HIS A 125 15.62 -15.32 21.05
N PHE A 126 16.00 -14.78 19.89
CA PHE A 126 16.40 -15.61 18.75
C PHE A 126 17.88 -16.03 18.76
N SER A 127 18.73 -15.40 19.57
CA SER A 127 20.16 -15.74 19.66
C SER A 127 20.40 -17.12 20.28
N ASN A 128 19.50 -17.58 21.15
CA ASN A 128 19.60 -18.88 21.82
C ASN A 128 18.79 -19.99 21.13
N ASP A 129 18.05 -19.66 20.07
CA ASP A 129 17.16 -20.61 19.41
C ASP A 129 17.92 -21.39 18.32
N ALA A 130 18.01 -22.71 18.49
CA ALA A 130 18.72 -23.60 17.58
C ALA A 130 18.14 -23.57 16.15
N ILE A 131 16.85 -23.29 16.00
CA ILE A 131 16.15 -23.24 14.70
C ILE A 131 16.62 -22.04 13.86
N PHE A 132 17.06 -20.96 14.52
CA PHE A 132 17.40 -19.70 13.88
C PHE A 132 18.90 -19.40 13.86
N LYS A 133 19.72 -20.41 14.19
CA LYS A 133 21.19 -20.31 14.16
C LYS A 133 21.66 -19.82 12.78
N GLY A 134 22.42 -18.74 12.76
CA GLY A 134 22.94 -18.12 11.54
C GLY A 134 21.99 -17.16 10.79
N LYS A 135 20.71 -17.04 11.22
CA LYS A 135 19.72 -16.14 10.59
C LYS A 135 19.49 -14.83 11.36
N LEU A 136 20.33 -14.53 12.35
CA LEU A 136 20.13 -13.38 13.23
C LEU A 136 20.09 -12.05 12.46
N ASN A 137 20.94 -11.88 11.44
CA ASN A 137 20.93 -10.65 10.62
C ASN A 137 19.60 -10.49 9.86
N GLU A 138 19.08 -11.57 9.27
CA GLU A 138 17.79 -11.58 8.57
C GLU A 138 16.65 -11.24 9.55
N ILE A 139 16.64 -11.88 10.73
CA ILE A 139 15.67 -11.64 11.80
C ILE A 139 15.66 -10.17 12.21
N MET A 140 16.84 -9.57 12.41
CA MET A 140 16.97 -8.18 12.82
C MET A 140 16.50 -7.21 11.71
N GLN A 141 16.82 -7.49 10.44
CA GLN A 141 16.34 -6.70 9.30
C GLN A 141 14.81 -6.77 9.19
N VAL A 142 14.23 -7.96 9.33
CA VAL A 142 12.77 -8.15 9.29
C VAL A 142 12.11 -7.43 10.47
N ALA A 143 12.66 -7.54 11.68
CA ALA A 143 12.11 -6.89 12.87
C ALA A 143 12.16 -5.36 12.77
N ALA A 144 13.27 -4.79 12.28
CA ALA A 144 13.39 -3.37 12.03
C ALA A 144 12.37 -2.91 10.99
N HIS A 145 12.29 -3.61 9.85
CA HIS A 145 11.35 -3.28 8.79
C HIS A 145 9.89 -3.31 9.25
N VAL A 146 9.47 -4.34 10.00
CA VAL A 146 8.10 -4.43 10.53
C VAL A 146 7.82 -3.32 11.55
N LYS A 147 8.79 -3.00 12.41
CA LYS A 147 8.67 -1.91 13.39
C LYS A 147 8.48 -0.56 12.69
N ASP A 148 9.32 -0.26 11.69
CA ASP A 148 9.29 1.02 10.98
C ASP A 148 7.96 1.20 10.25
N ARG A 149 7.49 0.18 9.53
CA ARG A 149 6.18 0.23 8.86
C ARG A 149 5.02 0.41 9.84
N PHE A 150 5.08 -0.24 11.00
CA PHE A 150 4.06 -0.05 12.03
C PHE A 150 4.07 1.38 12.59
N ASN A 151 5.26 1.96 12.81
CA ASN A 151 5.42 3.33 13.30
C ASN A 151 4.97 4.39 12.28
N GLU A 152 5.07 4.09 10.98
CA GLU A 152 4.50 4.90 9.89
C GLU A 152 2.96 4.87 9.84
N GLY A 153 2.30 4.12 10.74
CA GLY A 153 0.85 4.00 10.84
C GLY A 153 0.27 2.81 10.06
N ASP A 154 1.11 1.95 9.46
CA ASP A 154 0.63 0.76 8.78
C ASP A 154 0.34 -0.38 9.77
N SER A 155 -0.90 -0.42 10.24
CA SER A 155 -1.39 -1.47 11.14
C SER A 155 -1.36 -2.87 10.51
N SER A 156 -1.30 -2.98 9.18
CA SER A 156 -1.19 -4.26 8.48
C SER A 156 0.20 -4.89 8.61
N ALA A 157 1.22 -4.13 9.04
CA ALA A 157 2.59 -4.64 9.20
C ALA A 157 2.69 -5.80 10.22
N LEU A 158 1.77 -5.85 11.19
CA LEU A 158 1.69 -6.89 12.21
C LEU A 158 0.77 -8.06 11.81
N GLN A 159 0.15 -8.02 10.63
CA GLN A 159 -0.71 -9.10 10.16
C GLN A 159 0.13 -10.16 9.44
N LEU A 160 -0.19 -11.43 9.70
CA LEU A 160 0.44 -12.57 9.01
C LEU A 160 -0.10 -12.77 7.59
N GLY A 161 -1.35 -12.35 7.37
CA GLY A 161 -2.03 -12.36 6.08
C GLY A 161 -2.27 -10.94 5.56
N LEU A 162 -2.52 -10.83 4.26
CA LEU A 162 -2.93 -9.58 3.62
C LEU A 162 -4.45 -9.61 3.43
N GLY A 163 -5.10 -8.45 3.56
CA GLY A 163 -6.53 -8.30 3.28
C GLY A 163 -6.88 -8.40 1.80
N TYR A 164 -5.89 -8.56 0.91
CA TYR A 164 -6.05 -8.55 -0.54
C TYR A 164 -5.14 -9.59 -1.22
N ASN A 165 -5.52 -10.01 -2.43
CA ASN A 165 -4.73 -10.95 -3.22
C ASN A 165 -3.70 -10.20 -4.09
N GLN A 166 -2.42 -10.27 -3.73
CA GLN A 166 -1.32 -9.60 -4.43
C GLN A 166 -1.25 -9.97 -5.92
N ARG A 167 -1.44 -11.25 -6.25
CA ARG A 167 -1.37 -11.74 -7.63
C ARG A 167 -2.49 -11.16 -8.47
N SER A 168 -3.71 -11.22 -7.93
CA SER A 168 -4.88 -10.66 -8.60
C SER A 168 -4.71 -9.15 -8.85
N VAL A 169 -4.22 -8.39 -7.89
CA VAL A 169 -3.97 -6.95 -8.06
C VAL A 169 -2.99 -6.67 -9.20
N LEU A 170 -1.88 -7.42 -9.29
CA LEU A 170 -0.89 -7.22 -10.36
C LEU A 170 -1.40 -7.69 -11.72
N GLU A 171 -2.14 -8.79 -11.79
CA GLU A 171 -2.71 -9.30 -13.04
C GLU A 171 -3.76 -8.35 -13.62
N HIS A 172 -4.65 -7.79 -12.79
CA HIS A 172 -5.64 -6.80 -13.24
C HIS A 172 -5.02 -5.49 -13.73
N ASN A 173 -3.79 -5.17 -13.30
CA ASN A 173 -3.10 -3.93 -13.67
C ASN A 173 -1.90 -4.19 -14.58
N ARG A 174 -1.83 -5.37 -15.20
CA ARG A 174 -0.68 -5.78 -16.02
C ARG A 174 -0.40 -4.80 -17.17
N GLU A 175 -1.44 -4.34 -17.85
CA GLU A 175 -1.31 -3.38 -18.97
C GLU A 175 -0.72 -2.04 -18.51
N TYR A 176 -1.07 -1.57 -17.31
CA TYR A 176 -0.49 -0.35 -16.74
C TYR A 176 0.98 -0.52 -16.32
N LEU A 177 1.40 -1.74 -16.02
CA LEU A 177 2.76 -2.06 -15.59
C LEU A 177 3.74 -2.29 -16.74
N GLN A 178 3.24 -2.51 -17.96
CA GLN A 178 4.03 -2.67 -19.19
C GLN A 178 4.38 -1.30 -19.78
#